data_AF-A0A849EVT4-F1
#
_entry.id   AF-A0A849EVT4-F1
#
_cell.length_a   1.000
_cell.length_b   1.000
_cell.length_c   1.000
_cell.angle_alpha   90.00
_cell.angle_beta   90.00
_cell.angle_gamma   90.00
#
_symmetry.space_group_name_H-M   'P 1'
#
loop_
_entity.id
_entity.type
_entity.pdbx_description
1 polymer ?
#
loop_
_entity_poly.entity_id
_entity_poly.type
_entity_poly.pdbx_seq_one_letter_code
_entity_poly.pdbx_strand_id
1 'polypeptide(L)'
;MAHAAGTSGDDNWDGLGEKTLAGAGFGFCPPLNPRTYEAEPGIICEQDVSVTLRDGTTIYTDIYRPEGATRIPVIVSWSMFGKRPGDGFDEWQIIGVPPGTVSRMAKFESPDPGFWCRQGYAVANVDPRGVGNSEGDINLFGSQDARDGYDFIEWVATRDWCSGKVGMGGNSGVAMTQWRIAAAQPPHLTCIAPWEGTGDLYRESLFLGGVPARSFNEFILSSLVGHAYLDDTVAMSKKYPFLNEYWADKIPDWKKIKIPVSTTVCWNHFHLRGSMEGFRRIRSTKKWLRAHREFEWPDTYSTFGLQDLKSFFDRYLKDIRNGWELTPRVRLEVMDSYEFNYQTNRPEKAFPLKRTEYKKLYVDAAKNALSFEPVGTESKISYEGEKGFVHFDIPFEEETEITGFMKLRLWLEAEGHDEMDLFVSIQKLDKDGNWLPVSVLEEPHPGAWGAMRVSRRALDEKLSTDYQPIQAHQKDEKLSSGQIVPVDIEIWPHSRIWHKGEQLRVRVAGHYIREGWFEPLMWDT
;
A
#
# COMPACT_ATOMS: atom_id res chain seq x y z
N MET A 1 -19.11 -9.77 49.71
CA MET A 1 -18.31 -8.59 50.14
C MET A 1 -17.32 -8.29 49.05
N ALA A 2 -17.25 -7.02 48.66
CA ALA A 2 -16.50 -6.50 47.55
C ALA A 2 -14.98 -6.73 47.68
N HIS A 3 -14.30 -6.97 46.56
CA HIS A 3 -12.99 -6.38 46.36
C HIS A 3 -12.91 -5.79 44.96
N ALA A 4 -12.49 -4.53 44.96
CA ALA A 4 -12.58 -3.56 43.88
C ALA A 4 -11.37 -3.61 42.94
N ALA A 5 -11.60 -3.01 41.78
CA ALA A 5 -10.67 -2.72 40.70
C ALA A 5 -9.38 -2.01 41.16
N GLY A 6 -8.30 -2.31 40.44
CA GLY A 6 -7.10 -1.48 40.34
C GLY A 6 -6.68 -1.42 38.87
N THR A 7 -6.80 -0.24 38.28
CA THR A 7 -6.33 0.13 36.95
C THR A 7 -4.91 0.69 37.05
N SER A 8 -3.98 0.11 36.31
CA SER A 8 -2.69 0.67 35.87
C SER A 8 -2.20 -0.31 34.78
N GLY A 9 -2.09 0.02 33.49
CA GLY A 9 -1.60 1.28 32.95
C GLY A 9 -0.12 1.37 33.25
N ASP A 10 0.67 0.43 32.72
CA ASP A 10 2.08 0.56 32.34
C ASP A 10 2.57 -0.77 31.70
N ASP A 11 3.28 -0.59 30.59
CA ASP A 11 4.29 -1.45 29.97
C ASP A 11 4.00 -2.90 29.57
N ASN A 12 3.95 -3.12 28.26
CA ASN A 12 4.56 -4.30 27.63
C ASN A 12 4.79 -4.06 26.12
N TRP A 13 5.78 -3.22 25.80
CA TRP A 13 6.41 -3.19 24.47
C TRP A 13 7.83 -3.77 24.48
N ASP A 14 8.31 -4.27 25.63
CA ASP A 14 9.67 -4.79 25.81
C ASP A 14 9.85 -6.26 25.36
N GLY A 15 8.83 -6.86 24.74
CA GLY A 15 8.82 -8.27 24.33
C GLY A 15 9.03 -8.55 22.84
N LEU A 16 9.08 -7.53 21.98
CA LEU A 16 9.21 -7.71 20.53
C LEU A 16 10.68 -7.57 20.10
N GLY A 17 11.46 -8.61 20.37
CA GLY A 17 12.86 -8.70 19.96
C GLY A 17 13.04 -8.64 18.43
N GLU A 18 14.04 -7.86 18.01
CA GLU A 18 14.75 -7.86 16.71
C GLU A 18 13.96 -7.68 15.39
N LYS A 19 12.62 -7.74 15.36
CA LYS A 19 11.78 -7.58 14.14
C LYS A 19 10.69 -6.50 14.26
N THR A 20 10.94 -5.35 14.89
CA THR A 20 9.96 -4.25 14.95
C THR A 20 10.32 -3.11 14.00
N LEU A 21 9.31 -2.55 13.34
CA LEU A 21 9.39 -1.26 12.62
C LEU A 21 9.73 -0.07 13.55
N ALA A 22 9.80 -0.28 14.87
CA ALA A 22 10.19 0.75 15.84
C ALA A 22 11.61 1.32 15.56
N GLY A 23 12.43 0.63 14.76
CA GLY A 23 13.72 1.12 14.25
C GLY A 23 13.69 1.76 12.85
N ALA A 24 12.52 1.97 12.24
CA ALA A 24 12.40 2.31 10.81
C ALA A 24 12.67 3.80 10.45
N GLY A 25 13.30 4.58 11.33
CA GLY A 25 13.66 5.96 10.99
C GLY A 25 12.66 7.04 11.41
N PHE A 26 11.41 6.66 11.64
CA PHE A 26 10.36 7.56 12.10
C PHE A 26 10.65 8.00 13.54
N GLY A 27 10.34 9.23 13.92
CA GLY A 27 10.56 9.65 15.32
C GLY A 27 11.75 10.59 15.53
N PHE A 28 12.60 10.83 14.52
CA PHE A 28 13.75 11.72 14.68
C PHE A 28 13.49 13.11 14.11
N CYS A 29 13.55 14.12 14.98
CA CYS A 29 13.47 15.54 14.61
C CYS A 29 14.78 16.25 14.94
N PRO A 30 15.75 16.33 14.01
CA PRO A 30 17.01 17.02 14.26
C PRO A 30 16.78 18.52 14.45
N PRO A 31 17.61 19.22 15.24
CA PRO A 31 17.57 20.68 15.27
C PRO A 31 17.87 21.25 13.86
N LEU A 32 17.24 22.38 13.54
CA LEU A 32 17.54 23.13 12.32
C LEU A 32 19.01 23.58 12.33
N ASN A 33 19.70 23.33 11.23
CA ASN A 33 21.06 23.77 10.96
C ASN A 33 21.18 24.18 9.49
N PRO A 34 20.61 25.34 9.09
CA PRO A 34 20.62 25.79 7.71
C PRO A 34 22.03 26.06 7.23
N ARG A 35 22.49 25.26 6.27
CA ARG A 35 23.83 25.37 5.68
C ARG A 35 23.90 24.64 4.34
N THR A 36 24.93 24.92 3.57
CA THR A 36 25.29 24.11 2.41
C THR A 36 26.60 23.39 2.71
N TYR A 37 26.66 22.08 2.46
CA TYR A 37 27.85 21.27 2.68
C TYR A 37 27.95 20.13 1.65
N GLU A 38 29.14 19.57 1.48
CA GLU A 38 29.33 18.34 0.71
C GLU A 38 28.93 17.14 1.57
N ALA A 39 27.86 16.44 1.20
CA ALA A 39 27.32 15.33 1.97
C ALA A 39 28.06 14.01 1.68
N GLU A 40 28.49 13.83 0.44
CA GLU A 40 29.37 12.77 -0.06
C GLU A 40 30.17 13.32 -1.24
N PRO A 41 31.30 12.68 -1.66
CA PRO A 41 32.10 13.15 -2.79
C PRO A 41 31.25 13.51 -4.03
N GLY A 42 31.22 14.79 -4.38
CA GLY A 42 30.48 15.35 -5.53
C GLY A 42 28.97 15.51 -5.33
N ILE A 43 28.44 15.34 -4.13
CA ILE A 43 27.03 15.57 -3.76
C ILE A 43 26.97 16.66 -2.70
N ILE A 44 26.29 17.76 -3.02
CA ILE A 44 26.04 18.84 -2.06
C ILE A 44 24.64 18.74 -1.48
N CYS A 45 24.50 19.09 -0.21
CA CYS A 45 23.24 19.23 0.50
C CYS A 45 23.02 20.70 0.87
N GLU A 46 21.92 21.28 0.39
CA GLU A 46 21.33 22.49 0.95
C GLU A 46 20.38 22.06 2.07
N GLN A 47 20.85 22.20 3.30
CA GLN A 47 20.20 21.68 4.50
C GLN A 47 19.22 22.70 5.07
N ASP A 48 18.08 22.21 5.56
CA ASP A 48 17.06 22.96 6.30
C ASP A 48 16.59 24.21 5.54
N VAL A 49 16.39 24.09 4.22
CA VAL A 49 15.90 25.17 3.37
C VAL A 49 14.44 25.45 3.70
N SER A 50 14.15 26.68 4.11
CA SER A 50 12.80 27.14 4.42
C SER A 50 12.00 27.44 3.14
N VAL A 51 10.74 27.01 3.10
CA VAL A 51 9.79 27.26 2.03
C VAL A 51 8.50 27.82 2.61
N THR A 52 8.13 29.03 2.24
CA THR A 52 6.85 29.64 2.64
C THR A 52 5.75 29.23 1.67
N LEU A 53 4.71 28.58 2.19
CA LEU A 53 3.53 28.14 1.46
C LEU A 53 2.55 29.30 1.24
N ARG A 54 1.51 29.08 0.42
CA ARG A 54 0.55 30.13 0.03
C ARG A 54 -0.18 30.80 1.21
N ASP A 55 -0.31 30.11 2.33
CA ASP A 55 -0.99 30.57 3.54
C ASP A 55 -0.04 31.18 4.58
N GLY A 56 1.25 31.33 4.23
CA GLY A 56 2.29 31.85 5.11
C GLY A 56 2.98 30.81 6.00
N THR A 57 2.55 29.55 5.97
CA THR A 57 3.19 28.47 6.73
C THR A 57 4.58 28.17 6.18
N THR A 58 5.58 28.06 7.04
CA THR A 58 6.94 27.69 6.65
C THR A 58 7.18 26.19 6.85
N ILE A 59 7.58 25.52 5.77
CA ILE A 59 8.05 24.12 5.80
C ILE A 59 9.54 24.05 5.49
N TYR A 60 10.20 22.95 5.85
CA TYR A 60 11.64 22.74 5.65
C TYR A 60 11.92 21.56 4.73
N THR A 61 12.98 21.66 3.94
CA THR A 61 13.46 20.58 3.06
C THR A 61 14.98 20.50 3.09
N ASP A 62 15.51 19.31 2.88
CA ASP A 62 16.90 19.12 2.46
C ASP A 62 16.93 18.87 0.96
N ILE A 63 17.84 19.54 0.25
CA ILE A 63 18.00 19.40 -1.19
C ILE A 63 19.41 18.87 -1.48
N TYR A 64 19.46 17.65 -1.98
CA TYR A 64 20.69 17.00 -2.42
C TYR A 64 20.83 17.16 -3.93
N ARG A 65 22.01 17.53 -4.42
CA ARG A 65 22.27 17.62 -5.86
C ARG A 65 23.75 17.43 -6.20
N PRO A 66 24.08 17.09 -7.44
CA PRO A 66 25.47 16.99 -7.88
C PRO A 66 26.15 18.36 -7.82
N GLU A 67 27.40 18.38 -7.35
CA GLU A 67 28.19 19.61 -7.28
C GLU A 67 28.34 20.24 -8.68
N GLY A 68 28.16 21.56 -8.76
CA GLY A 68 28.29 22.33 -10.01
C GLY A 68 27.22 22.07 -11.08
N ALA A 69 26.29 21.14 -10.87
CA ALA A 69 25.23 20.85 -11.83
C ALA A 69 24.18 21.96 -11.88
N THR A 70 23.75 22.29 -13.09
CA THR A 70 22.67 23.24 -13.37
C THR A 70 21.70 22.65 -14.40
N ARG A 71 20.46 23.17 -14.44
CA ARG A 71 19.36 22.67 -15.29
C ARG A 71 19.13 21.16 -15.17
N ILE A 72 19.14 20.65 -13.94
CA ILE A 72 18.85 19.24 -13.64
C ILE A 72 17.40 19.08 -13.13
N PRO A 73 16.72 17.97 -13.42
CA PRO A 73 15.44 17.67 -12.80
C PRO A 73 15.58 17.35 -11.31
N VAL A 74 14.50 17.50 -10.57
CA VAL A 74 14.41 17.14 -9.15
C VAL A 74 13.38 16.04 -8.92
N ILE A 75 13.73 15.09 -8.06
CA ILE A 75 12.82 14.07 -7.54
C ILE A 75 12.43 14.48 -6.11
N VAL A 76 11.15 14.70 -5.88
CA VAL A 76 10.60 15.11 -4.58
C VAL A 76 10.15 13.88 -3.81
N SER A 77 10.66 13.74 -2.59
CA SER A 77 10.12 12.84 -1.58
C SER A 77 9.27 13.62 -0.59
N TRP A 78 7.98 13.23 -0.50
CA TRP A 78 6.98 13.88 0.34
C TRP A 78 6.29 12.84 1.24
N SER A 79 6.48 12.92 2.55
CA SER A 79 5.80 12.06 3.53
C SER A 79 6.03 12.56 4.95
N MET A 80 5.33 12.00 5.92
CA MET A 80 5.41 12.33 7.35
C MET A 80 6.60 11.71 8.09
N PHE A 81 7.53 11.08 7.38
CA PHE A 81 8.59 10.23 7.96
C PHE A 81 9.89 10.95 8.34
N GLY A 82 9.89 12.29 8.39
CA GLY A 82 11.09 13.08 8.66
C GLY A 82 12.08 13.08 7.49
N LYS A 83 12.77 14.19 7.24
CA LYS A 83 13.68 14.33 6.08
C LYS A 83 15.07 13.75 6.28
N ARG A 84 15.46 13.47 7.53
CA ARG A 84 16.76 12.87 7.92
C ARG A 84 16.61 11.79 8.99
N PRO A 85 15.82 10.73 8.73
CA PRO A 85 15.63 9.66 9.68
C PRO A 85 16.96 8.97 10.04
N GLY A 86 17.85 8.79 9.07
CA GLY A 86 19.17 8.17 9.27
C GLY A 86 20.09 8.89 10.26
N ASP A 87 19.86 10.17 10.59
CA ASP A 87 20.66 10.88 11.61
C ASP A 87 20.33 10.39 13.04
N GLY A 88 19.17 9.78 13.25
CA GLY A 88 18.70 9.29 14.55
C GLY A 88 19.13 7.87 14.91
N PHE A 89 19.83 7.17 14.02
CA PHE A 89 20.17 5.75 14.17
C PHE A 89 21.67 5.50 14.00
N ASP A 90 22.23 4.64 14.83
CA ASP A 90 23.63 4.20 14.67
C ASP A 90 23.80 3.50 13.31
N GLU A 91 22.88 2.61 12.98
CA GLU A 91 22.81 1.90 11.70
C GLU A 91 21.54 2.28 10.93
N TRP A 92 21.71 2.79 9.71
CA TRP A 92 20.60 3.07 8.80
C TRP A 92 20.36 1.84 7.94
N GLN A 93 19.22 1.16 8.16
CA GLN A 93 18.91 -0.11 7.54
C GLN A 93 17.43 -0.21 7.21
N ILE A 94 17.12 -0.71 6.01
CA ILE A 94 15.74 -0.96 5.56
C ILE A 94 15.50 -2.46 5.55
N ILE A 95 14.37 -2.90 6.10
CA ILE A 95 14.01 -4.33 6.22
C ILE A 95 14.03 -4.99 4.85
N GLY A 96 14.70 -6.16 4.75
CA GLY A 96 14.82 -6.92 3.52
C GLY A 96 15.78 -6.34 2.48
N VAL A 97 16.41 -5.20 2.74
CA VAL A 97 17.41 -4.57 1.86
C VAL A 97 18.80 -4.84 2.42
N PRO A 98 19.79 -5.28 1.62
CA PRO A 98 21.15 -5.52 2.14
C PRO A 98 21.78 -4.25 2.76
N PRO A 99 22.51 -4.36 3.89
CA PRO A 99 23.18 -3.22 4.52
C PRO A 99 24.08 -2.43 3.56
N GLY A 100 24.03 -1.10 3.67
CA GLY A 100 24.81 -0.19 2.83
C GLY A 100 24.28 0.02 1.41
N THR A 101 23.17 -0.63 1.04
CA THR A 101 22.51 -0.40 -0.28
C THR A 101 21.90 1.00 -0.37
N VAL A 102 21.35 1.50 0.73
CA VAL A 102 20.67 2.79 0.81
C VAL A 102 21.51 3.73 1.67
N SER A 103 21.87 4.90 1.14
CA SER A 103 22.67 5.87 1.87
C SER A 103 21.92 6.46 3.06
N ARG A 104 22.68 6.97 4.05
CA ARG A 104 22.11 7.67 5.22
C ARG A 104 21.38 8.98 4.85
N MET A 105 21.60 9.50 3.65
CA MET A 105 20.89 10.68 3.14
C MET A 105 19.46 10.35 2.71
N ALA A 106 19.12 9.08 2.54
CA ALA A 106 17.78 8.68 2.13
C ALA A 106 16.78 8.90 3.27
N LYS A 107 15.66 9.52 2.91
CA LYS A 107 14.44 9.44 3.70
C LYS A 107 13.86 8.03 3.59
N PHE A 108 13.17 7.55 4.62
CA PHE A 108 12.49 6.24 4.58
C PHE A 108 11.55 6.17 3.37
N GLU A 109 11.45 5.00 2.71
CA GLU A 109 10.63 4.77 1.50
C GLU A 109 10.95 5.68 0.30
N SER A 110 12.08 6.38 0.30
CA SER A 110 12.33 7.47 -0.64
C SER A 110 13.45 7.18 -1.65
N PRO A 111 13.48 7.91 -2.78
CA PRO A 111 14.62 7.97 -3.68
C PRO A 111 15.90 8.34 -2.93
N ASP A 112 16.89 7.45 -2.95
CA ASP A 112 18.17 7.66 -2.27
C ASP A 112 19.02 8.75 -2.97
N PRO A 113 19.32 9.89 -2.32
CA PRO A 113 20.24 10.89 -2.86
C PRO A 113 21.58 10.34 -3.33
N GLY A 114 22.11 9.33 -2.64
CA GLY A 114 23.37 8.67 -2.99
C GLY A 114 23.32 8.03 -4.37
N PHE A 115 22.21 7.40 -4.75
CA PHE A 115 22.03 6.88 -6.10
C PHE A 115 21.69 7.99 -7.10
N TRP A 116 20.63 8.76 -6.83
CA TRP A 116 20.02 9.65 -7.82
C TRP A 116 20.87 10.87 -8.18
N CYS A 117 21.62 11.44 -7.23
CA CYS A 117 22.58 12.51 -7.55
C CYS A 117 23.65 12.01 -8.51
N ARG A 118 24.18 10.80 -8.32
CA ARG A 118 25.15 10.19 -9.26
C ARG A 118 24.57 9.91 -10.64
N GLN A 119 23.24 9.88 -10.76
CA GLN A 119 22.53 9.79 -12.04
C GLN A 119 22.18 11.16 -12.62
N GLY A 120 22.59 12.28 -12.03
CA GLY A 120 22.32 13.63 -12.55
C GLY A 120 20.90 14.14 -12.22
N TYR A 121 20.37 13.76 -11.06
CA TYR A 121 19.12 14.29 -10.50
C TYR A 121 19.41 15.06 -9.21
N ALA A 122 18.61 16.07 -8.90
CA ALA A 122 18.46 16.52 -7.52
C ALA A 122 17.43 15.65 -6.79
N VAL A 123 17.55 15.53 -5.48
CA VAL A 123 16.55 14.90 -4.61
C VAL A 123 16.17 15.90 -3.51
N ALA A 124 14.88 16.15 -3.35
CA ALA A 124 14.35 16.98 -2.27
C ALA A 124 13.65 16.11 -1.23
N ASN A 125 14.24 15.99 -0.04
CA ASN A 125 13.62 15.36 1.12
C ASN A 125 12.86 16.43 1.89
N VAL A 126 11.53 16.43 1.75
CA VAL A 126 10.67 17.46 2.35
C VAL A 126 10.14 16.97 3.70
N ASP A 127 10.14 17.85 4.70
CA ASP A 127 9.28 17.73 5.87
C ASP A 127 8.00 18.55 5.60
N PRO A 128 6.86 17.91 5.29
CA PRO A 128 5.59 18.60 5.08
C PRO A 128 5.15 19.42 6.31
N ARG A 129 4.07 20.18 6.16
CA ARG A 129 3.44 20.92 7.27
C ARG A 129 3.32 20.08 8.53
N GLY A 130 3.74 20.66 9.66
CA GLY A 130 3.73 20.06 10.99
C GLY A 130 4.74 18.94 11.23
N VAL A 131 5.44 18.44 10.21
CA VAL A 131 6.41 17.35 10.34
C VAL A 131 7.76 17.92 10.75
N GLY A 132 8.42 17.30 11.73
CA GLY A 132 9.70 17.75 12.24
C GLY A 132 9.63 19.19 12.75
N ASN A 133 10.41 20.08 12.16
CA ASN A 133 10.43 21.51 12.51
C ASN A 133 9.53 22.39 11.62
N SER A 134 8.81 21.81 10.66
CA SER A 134 7.86 22.55 9.82
C SER A 134 6.67 23.05 10.65
N GLU A 135 6.21 24.26 10.36
CA GLU A 135 5.11 24.90 11.09
C GLU A 135 3.75 24.21 10.79
N GLY A 136 2.77 24.46 11.66
CA GLY A 136 1.39 23.97 11.52
C GLY A 136 1.17 22.56 12.06
N ASP A 137 -0.04 22.02 11.81
CA ASP A 137 -0.44 20.68 12.26
C ASP A 137 -0.14 19.63 11.19
N ILE A 138 0.23 18.41 11.62
CA ILE A 138 0.41 17.27 10.72
C ILE A 138 -0.96 16.89 10.15
N ASN A 139 -1.10 17.05 8.84
CA ASN A 139 -2.26 16.58 8.09
C ASN A 139 -1.88 15.32 7.34
N LEU A 140 -2.70 14.27 7.43
CA LEU A 140 -2.39 13.01 6.77
C LEU A 140 -3.26 12.80 5.56
N PHE A 141 -2.63 12.74 4.39
CA PHE A 141 -3.18 12.11 3.20
C PHE A 141 -4.44 12.75 2.62
N GLY A 142 -4.71 14.01 2.96
CA GLY A 142 -5.90 14.76 2.56
C GLY A 142 -5.64 15.84 1.50
N SER A 143 -6.62 16.71 1.31
CA SER A 143 -6.49 17.84 0.37
C SER A 143 -5.46 18.88 0.80
N GLN A 144 -5.09 18.94 2.08
CA GLN A 144 -4.02 19.83 2.57
C GLN A 144 -2.65 19.41 2.01
N ASP A 145 -2.30 18.12 2.08
CA ASP A 145 -1.09 17.56 1.47
C ASP A 145 -1.03 17.89 -0.03
N ALA A 146 -2.16 17.80 -0.72
CA ALA A 146 -2.24 18.10 -2.15
C ALA A 146 -1.92 19.58 -2.45
N ARG A 147 -2.38 20.50 -1.60
CA ARG A 147 -2.12 21.95 -1.74
C ARG A 147 -0.69 22.31 -1.38
N ASP A 148 -0.18 21.79 -0.27
CA ASP A 148 1.18 22.08 0.20
C ASP A 148 2.21 21.48 -0.77
N GLY A 149 1.98 20.26 -1.26
CA GLY A 149 2.83 19.66 -2.29
C GLY A 149 2.79 20.40 -3.62
N TYR A 150 1.64 20.98 -4.00
CA TYR A 150 1.56 21.87 -5.16
C TYR A 150 2.49 23.07 -4.99
N ASP A 151 2.40 23.77 -3.86
CA ASP A 151 3.20 24.96 -3.59
C ASP A 151 4.69 24.65 -3.59
N PHE A 152 5.08 23.53 -2.97
CA PHE A 152 6.46 23.09 -2.96
C PHE A 152 6.99 22.76 -4.36
N ILE A 153 6.21 22.05 -5.18
CA ILE A 153 6.61 21.69 -6.56
C ILE A 153 6.84 22.95 -7.39
N GLU A 154 5.93 23.93 -7.32
CA GLU A 154 6.08 25.18 -8.06
C GLU A 154 7.25 26.01 -7.52
N TRP A 155 7.51 25.99 -6.21
CA TRP A 155 8.66 26.64 -5.62
C TRP A 155 9.99 25.99 -6.07
N VAL A 156 10.14 24.67 -5.99
CA VAL A 156 11.41 23.99 -6.30
C VAL A 156 11.73 24.06 -7.79
N ALA A 157 10.71 24.09 -8.65
CA ALA A 157 10.88 24.26 -10.09
C ALA A 157 11.54 25.60 -10.48
N THR A 158 11.49 26.62 -9.61
CA THR A 158 12.08 27.95 -9.86
C THR A 158 13.52 28.10 -9.38
N ARG A 159 14.12 27.07 -8.76
CA ARG A 159 15.53 27.14 -8.36
C ARG A 159 16.43 27.29 -9.58
N ASP A 160 17.52 28.03 -9.45
CA ASP A 160 18.46 28.35 -10.55
C ASP A 160 19.13 27.10 -11.16
N TRP A 161 19.36 26.07 -10.34
CA TRP A 161 19.88 24.78 -10.75
C TRP A 161 18.79 23.84 -11.32
N CYS A 162 17.50 24.13 -11.13
CA CYS A 162 16.42 23.25 -11.57
C CYS A 162 16.14 23.42 -13.07
N SER A 163 15.82 22.33 -13.76
CA SER A 163 15.38 22.36 -15.16
C SER A 163 13.92 22.82 -15.33
N GLY A 164 13.19 23.02 -14.23
CA GLY A 164 11.74 23.19 -14.22
C GLY A 164 10.95 21.86 -14.32
N LYS A 165 11.62 20.70 -14.38
CA LYS A 165 10.97 19.39 -14.37
C LYS A 165 11.07 18.74 -13.01
N VAL A 166 9.91 18.54 -12.39
CA VAL A 166 9.77 17.89 -11.08
C VAL A 166 9.15 16.51 -11.27
N GLY A 167 9.73 15.49 -10.64
CA GLY A 167 9.13 14.18 -10.50
C GLY A 167 8.91 13.82 -9.04
N MET A 168 8.06 12.83 -8.79
CA MET A 168 7.97 12.20 -7.47
C MET A 168 8.13 10.68 -7.62
N GLY A 169 8.69 10.05 -6.59
CA GLY A 169 8.87 8.60 -6.52
C GLY A 169 9.08 8.17 -5.07
N GLY A 170 8.82 6.89 -4.79
CA GLY A 170 8.92 6.32 -3.43
C GLY A 170 7.76 5.37 -3.12
N ASN A 171 7.88 4.71 -1.96
CA ASN A 171 7.03 3.63 -1.47
C ASN A 171 5.96 4.10 -0.49
N SER A 172 5.00 3.23 -0.18
CA SER A 172 4.03 3.35 0.92
C SER A 172 3.56 4.79 1.18
N GLY A 173 3.89 5.44 2.31
CA GLY A 173 3.45 6.79 2.65
C GLY A 173 3.93 7.85 1.65
N VAL A 174 5.11 7.65 1.06
CA VAL A 174 5.64 8.48 -0.04
C VAL A 174 4.88 8.23 -1.36
N ALA A 175 4.46 6.99 -1.66
CA ALA A 175 3.65 6.67 -2.82
C ALA A 175 2.24 7.26 -2.71
N MET A 176 1.65 7.17 -1.52
CA MET A 176 0.32 7.67 -1.21
C MET A 176 0.19 9.17 -1.54
N THR A 177 1.19 9.98 -1.17
CA THR A 177 1.17 11.46 -1.36
C THR A 177 1.27 11.87 -2.83
N GLN A 178 1.90 11.05 -3.66
CA GLN A 178 2.00 11.31 -5.10
C GLN A 178 0.63 11.40 -5.77
N TRP A 179 -0.31 10.51 -5.43
CA TRP A 179 -1.64 10.50 -6.06
C TRP A 179 -2.40 11.80 -5.81
N ARG A 180 -2.43 12.27 -4.56
CA ARG A 180 -3.17 13.48 -4.20
C ARG A 180 -2.49 14.76 -4.69
N ILE A 181 -1.15 14.84 -4.62
CA ILE A 181 -0.40 15.97 -5.14
C ILE A 181 -0.55 16.05 -6.66
N ALA A 182 -0.45 14.92 -7.39
CA ALA A 182 -0.68 14.91 -8.83
C ALA A 182 -2.13 15.27 -9.21
N ALA A 183 -3.11 14.94 -8.36
CA ALA A 183 -4.50 15.34 -8.56
C ALA A 183 -4.72 16.86 -8.38
N ALA A 184 -3.83 17.57 -7.68
CA ALA A 184 -3.81 19.04 -7.64
C ALA A 184 -3.25 19.67 -8.92
N GLN A 185 -2.66 18.86 -9.81
CA GLN A 185 -2.13 19.24 -11.12
C GLN A 185 -1.11 20.42 -11.09
N PRO A 186 -0.02 20.34 -10.30
CA PRO A 186 1.06 21.34 -10.35
C PRO A 186 1.66 21.40 -11.76
N PRO A 187 1.74 22.58 -12.41
CA PRO A 187 2.26 22.71 -13.77
C PRO A 187 3.66 22.11 -14.00
N HIS A 188 4.55 22.18 -13.01
CA HIS A 188 5.92 21.66 -13.15
C HIS A 188 6.08 20.18 -12.75
N LEU A 189 5.03 19.54 -12.21
CA LEU A 189 5.00 18.11 -11.96
C LEU A 189 4.90 17.34 -13.28
N THR A 190 6.04 16.81 -13.72
CA THR A 190 6.20 16.20 -15.03
C THR A 190 5.82 14.72 -15.05
N CYS A 191 6.07 13.98 -13.96
CA CYS A 191 5.68 12.58 -13.83
C CYS A 191 5.67 12.13 -12.37
N ILE A 192 4.94 11.06 -12.06
CA ILE A 192 4.99 10.39 -10.75
C ILE A 192 5.31 8.90 -10.92
N ALA A 193 5.94 8.32 -9.91
CA ALA A 193 6.23 6.89 -9.84
C ALA A 193 5.88 6.32 -8.45
N PRO A 194 4.57 6.17 -8.16
CA PRO A 194 4.10 5.63 -6.89
C PRO A 194 4.40 4.14 -6.81
N TRP A 195 5.28 3.78 -5.89
CA TRP A 195 5.77 2.41 -5.73
C TRP A 195 5.03 1.70 -4.62
N GLU A 196 3.82 1.25 -4.93
CA GLU A 196 2.87 0.71 -3.95
C GLU A 196 2.39 1.75 -2.92
N GLY A 197 1.13 2.17 -3.01
CA GLY A 197 0.53 3.07 -2.04
C GLY A 197 -0.98 2.97 -1.99
N THR A 198 -1.50 2.94 -0.77
CA THR A 198 -2.93 3.00 -0.46
C THR A 198 -3.61 4.24 -1.07
N GLY A 199 -4.79 4.03 -1.61
CA GLY A 199 -5.62 5.01 -2.29
C GLY A 199 -6.87 5.42 -1.52
N ASP A 200 -7.42 4.49 -0.76
CA ASP A 200 -8.61 4.67 0.06
C ASP A 200 -8.28 4.18 1.47
N LEU A 201 -7.72 5.09 2.28
CA LEU A 201 -7.23 4.77 3.63
C LEU A 201 -8.29 4.05 4.49
N TYR A 202 -9.55 4.44 4.33
CA TYR A 202 -10.67 3.82 5.03
C TYR A 202 -10.80 2.34 4.65
N ARG A 203 -10.96 2.02 3.36
CA ARG A 203 -11.23 0.63 2.92
C ARG A 203 -10.01 -0.28 2.93
N GLU A 204 -8.82 0.28 2.87
CA GLU A 204 -7.58 -0.47 2.60
C GLU A 204 -6.69 -0.63 3.83
N SER A 205 -6.83 0.25 4.83
CA SER A 205 -5.98 0.22 6.02
C SER A 205 -6.76 0.22 7.33
N LEU A 206 -7.85 0.99 7.44
CA LEU A 206 -8.57 1.16 8.71
C LEU A 206 -9.79 0.24 8.89
N PHE A 207 -10.47 -0.14 7.80
CA PHE A 207 -11.71 -0.92 7.81
C PHE A 207 -11.75 -1.93 6.66
N LEU A 208 -10.82 -2.89 6.65
CA LEU A 208 -10.77 -3.91 5.60
C LEU A 208 -12.09 -4.70 5.57
N GLY A 209 -12.87 -4.54 4.49
CA GLY A 209 -14.20 -5.15 4.39
C GLY A 209 -15.20 -4.67 5.46
N GLY A 210 -14.91 -3.56 6.14
CA GLY A 210 -15.68 -3.06 7.28
C GLY A 210 -15.21 -3.56 8.65
N VAL A 211 -14.26 -4.49 8.71
CA VAL A 211 -13.63 -4.94 9.96
C VAL A 211 -12.57 -3.91 10.37
N PRO A 212 -12.66 -3.29 11.56
CA PRO A 212 -11.68 -2.30 11.96
C PRO A 212 -10.27 -2.89 12.14
N ALA A 213 -9.25 -2.23 11.59
CA ALA A 213 -7.85 -2.66 11.57
C ALA A 213 -6.91 -1.50 11.94
N ARG A 214 -6.92 -1.11 13.23
CA ARG A 214 -6.37 0.19 13.65
C ARG A 214 -4.90 0.15 14.04
N SER A 215 -4.39 -1.00 14.47
CA SER A 215 -3.07 -1.17 15.08
C SER A 215 -1.91 -0.69 14.20
N PHE A 216 -1.96 -0.92 12.89
CA PHE A 216 -0.94 -0.41 11.96
C PHE A 216 -0.92 1.12 11.90
N ASN A 217 -2.10 1.73 11.84
CA ASN A 217 -2.21 3.19 11.84
C ASN A 217 -1.83 3.77 13.22
N GLU A 218 -2.18 3.11 14.32
CA GLU A 218 -1.73 3.49 15.67
C GLU A 218 -0.20 3.48 15.76
N PHE A 219 0.44 2.43 15.24
CA PHE A 219 1.89 2.33 15.15
C PHE A 219 2.50 3.51 14.35
N ILE A 220 1.99 3.78 13.14
CA ILE A 220 2.49 4.90 12.31
C ILE A 220 2.32 6.24 13.02
N LEU A 221 1.12 6.54 13.54
CA LEU A 221 0.83 7.80 14.22
C LEU A 221 1.72 8.02 15.44
N SER A 222 1.97 6.97 16.22
CA SER A 222 2.82 7.04 17.41
C SER A 222 4.28 7.39 17.12
N SER A 223 4.71 7.19 15.86
CA SER A 223 6.09 7.42 15.43
C SER A 223 6.28 8.75 14.69
N LEU A 224 5.23 9.54 14.50
CA LEU A 224 5.32 10.85 13.84
C LEU A 224 5.83 11.91 14.81
N VAL A 225 6.59 12.87 14.29
CA VAL A 225 7.15 13.97 15.10
C VAL A 225 6.77 15.30 14.50
N GLY A 226 6.35 16.20 15.39
CA GLY A 226 6.01 17.58 15.11
C GLY A 226 5.88 18.36 16.42
N HIS A 227 5.82 19.69 16.32
CA HIS A 227 5.68 20.58 17.50
C HIS A 227 4.24 20.95 17.83
N ALA A 228 3.26 20.48 17.03
CA ALA A 228 1.85 20.87 17.12
C ALA A 228 0.92 19.64 17.11
N TYR A 229 -0.34 19.80 16.68
CA TYR A 229 -1.29 18.70 16.64
C TYR A 229 -1.08 17.81 15.40
N LEU A 230 -1.64 16.60 15.47
CA LEU A 230 -1.69 15.68 14.33
C LEU A 230 -3.13 15.26 14.04
N ASP A 231 -3.39 14.97 12.76
CA ASP A 231 -4.62 14.36 12.28
C ASP A 231 -4.70 12.89 12.72
N ASP A 232 -5.35 12.66 13.88
CA ASP A 232 -5.47 11.33 14.49
C ASP A 232 -6.53 10.49 13.77
N THR A 233 -6.11 9.85 12.67
CA THR A 233 -6.97 8.97 11.87
C THR A 233 -7.53 7.80 12.67
N VAL A 234 -6.85 7.36 13.72
CA VAL A 234 -7.32 6.27 14.59
C VAL A 234 -8.48 6.74 15.46
N ALA A 235 -8.33 7.87 16.16
CA ALA A 235 -9.42 8.45 16.94
C ALA A 235 -10.61 8.81 16.04
N MET A 236 -10.35 9.32 14.84
CA MET A 236 -11.39 9.60 13.85
C MET A 236 -12.10 8.33 13.38
N SER A 237 -11.40 7.19 13.26
CA SER A 237 -12.02 5.88 12.95
C SER A 237 -12.95 5.38 14.06
N LYS A 238 -12.64 5.68 15.32
CA LYS A 238 -13.49 5.33 16.47
C LYS A 238 -14.72 6.24 16.53
N LYS A 239 -14.53 7.54 16.28
CA LYS A 239 -15.61 8.55 16.30
C LYS A 239 -16.54 8.48 15.09
N TYR A 240 -15.99 8.22 13.91
CA TYR A 240 -16.71 8.18 12.64
C TYR A 240 -16.43 6.84 11.92
N PRO A 241 -17.06 5.75 12.36
CA PRO A 241 -16.81 4.42 11.82
C PRO A 241 -17.45 4.17 10.44
N PHE A 242 -18.13 5.17 9.86
CA PHE A 242 -18.77 5.11 8.54
C PHE A 242 -18.12 6.13 7.60
N LEU A 243 -18.19 5.89 6.30
CA LEU A 243 -17.71 6.85 5.32
C LEU A 243 -18.48 8.17 5.42
N ASN A 244 -17.73 9.26 5.50
CA ASN A 244 -18.22 10.63 5.57
C ASN A 244 -17.26 11.54 4.80
N GLU A 245 -17.46 12.85 4.89
CA GLU A 245 -16.63 13.84 4.19
C GLU A 245 -15.16 13.83 4.64
N TYR A 246 -14.88 13.50 5.91
CA TYR A 246 -13.50 13.38 6.40
C TYR A 246 -12.76 12.24 5.70
N TRP A 247 -13.38 11.05 5.61
CA TRP A 247 -12.78 9.93 4.88
C TRP A 247 -12.72 10.17 3.38
N ALA A 248 -13.71 10.86 2.82
CA ALA A 248 -13.73 11.20 1.41
C ALA A 248 -12.58 12.14 1.01
N ASP A 249 -12.16 13.05 1.89
CA ASP A 249 -10.99 13.93 1.67
C ASP A 249 -9.67 13.14 1.54
N LYS A 250 -9.60 11.95 2.14
CA LYS A 250 -8.41 11.06 2.08
C LYS A 250 -8.31 10.26 0.79
N ILE A 251 -9.34 10.30 -0.07
CA ILE A 251 -9.37 9.59 -1.35
C ILE A 251 -8.96 10.56 -2.47
N PRO A 252 -7.86 10.31 -3.20
CA PRO A 252 -7.41 11.20 -4.25
C PRO A 252 -8.37 11.16 -5.45
N ASP A 253 -8.59 12.31 -6.09
CA ASP A 253 -9.33 12.37 -7.36
C ASP A 253 -8.42 11.93 -8.52
N TRP A 254 -8.23 10.61 -8.66
CA TRP A 254 -7.41 10.02 -9.72
C TRP A 254 -7.78 10.49 -11.12
N LYS A 255 -9.03 10.91 -11.36
CA LYS A 255 -9.48 11.34 -12.70
C LYS A 255 -8.77 12.61 -13.17
N LYS A 256 -8.23 13.42 -12.25
CA LYS A 256 -7.44 14.62 -12.56
C LYS A 256 -6.01 14.31 -13.01
N ILE A 257 -5.51 13.12 -12.73
CA ILE A 257 -4.12 12.74 -13.03
C ILE A 257 -3.99 12.35 -14.50
N LYS A 258 -3.30 13.21 -15.27
CA LYS A 258 -3.09 13.07 -16.73
C LYS A 258 -1.61 13.01 -17.14
N ILE A 259 -0.70 13.31 -16.22
CA ILE A 259 0.76 13.25 -16.42
C ILE A 259 1.24 11.79 -16.55
N PRO A 260 2.44 11.54 -17.11
CA PRO A 260 3.06 10.22 -17.08
C PRO A 260 3.11 9.59 -15.69
N VAL A 261 2.76 8.30 -15.60
CA VAL A 261 2.76 7.51 -14.35
C VAL A 261 3.41 6.14 -14.57
N SER A 262 4.38 5.76 -13.75
CA SER A 262 4.88 4.38 -13.67
C SER A 262 4.65 3.85 -12.26
N THR A 263 3.66 2.97 -12.07
CA THR A 263 3.28 2.47 -10.75
C THR A 263 3.63 1.00 -10.60
N THR A 264 3.97 0.59 -9.39
CA THR A 264 4.16 -0.82 -9.03
C THR A 264 3.07 -1.29 -8.07
N VAL A 265 2.85 -2.60 -8.05
CA VAL A 265 1.98 -3.29 -7.09
C VAL A 265 2.67 -4.57 -6.63
N CYS A 266 2.63 -4.89 -5.34
CA CYS A 266 3.00 -6.22 -4.85
C CYS A 266 1.75 -7.08 -4.68
N TRP A 267 1.76 -8.30 -5.22
CA TRP A 267 0.64 -9.25 -5.08
C TRP A 267 0.39 -9.73 -3.65
N ASN A 268 1.32 -9.47 -2.73
CA ASN A 268 1.40 -10.05 -1.39
C ASN A 268 1.48 -8.97 -0.29
N HIS A 269 1.02 -7.75 -0.58
CA HIS A 269 1.14 -6.60 0.32
C HIS A 269 -0.19 -5.86 0.51
N PHE A 270 -0.35 -5.14 1.62
CA PHE A 270 -1.59 -4.44 1.95
C PHE A 270 -1.86 -3.22 1.04
N HIS A 271 -0.84 -2.67 0.38
CA HIS A 271 -1.01 -1.59 -0.61
C HIS A 271 -1.55 -2.05 -1.98
N LEU A 272 -1.66 -3.35 -2.21
CA LEU A 272 -2.04 -3.94 -3.50
C LEU A 272 -3.31 -3.31 -4.10
N ARG A 273 -4.38 -3.26 -3.29
CA ARG A 273 -5.68 -2.77 -3.74
C ARG A 273 -5.62 -1.31 -4.20
N GLY A 274 -5.09 -0.42 -3.36
CA GLY A 274 -5.03 1.02 -3.64
C GLY A 274 -4.18 1.36 -4.85
N SER A 275 -3.04 0.69 -4.98
CA SER A 275 -2.11 0.86 -6.09
C SER A 275 -2.73 0.42 -7.42
N MET A 276 -3.43 -0.73 -7.41
CA MET A 276 -4.15 -1.25 -8.56
C MET A 276 -5.31 -0.32 -8.98
N GLU A 277 -6.08 0.17 -8.00
CA GLU A 277 -7.16 1.14 -8.25
C GLU A 277 -6.60 2.45 -8.81
N GLY A 278 -5.47 2.93 -8.30
CA GLY A 278 -4.77 4.09 -8.84
C GLY A 278 -4.47 3.93 -10.33
N PHE A 279 -3.81 2.83 -10.72
CA PHE A 279 -3.55 2.54 -12.13
C PHE A 279 -4.82 2.51 -12.99
N ARG A 280 -5.89 1.86 -12.49
CA ARG A 280 -7.16 1.72 -13.22
C ARG A 280 -7.89 3.06 -13.38
N ARG A 281 -7.86 3.94 -12.37
CA ARG A 281 -8.70 5.14 -12.29
C ARG A 281 -8.05 6.40 -12.88
N ILE A 282 -6.72 6.46 -12.97
CA ILE A 282 -6.06 7.62 -13.59
C ILE A 282 -6.38 7.75 -15.09
N ARG A 283 -6.39 9.00 -15.57
CA ARG A 283 -6.68 9.37 -16.97
C ARG A 283 -5.44 9.62 -17.81
N SER A 284 -4.26 9.36 -17.28
CA SER A 284 -3.02 9.38 -18.06
C SER A 284 -3.06 8.37 -19.19
N THR A 285 -2.74 8.83 -20.40
CA THR A 285 -2.48 7.97 -21.57
C THR A 285 -1.06 7.39 -21.57
N LYS A 286 -0.19 7.93 -20.70
CA LYS A 286 1.20 7.51 -20.49
C LYS A 286 1.31 6.85 -19.12
N LYS A 287 0.64 5.72 -18.96
CA LYS A 287 0.69 4.92 -17.73
C LYS A 287 1.29 3.54 -17.94
N TRP A 288 2.03 3.08 -16.94
CA TRP A 288 2.63 1.75 -16.85
C TRP A 288 2.38 1.15 -15.48
N LEU A 289 2.17 -0.16 -15.45
CA LEU A 289 2.00 -0.98 -14.25
C LEU A 289 3.04 -2.10 -14.25
N ARG A 290 3.77 -2.28 -13.14
CA ARG A 290 4.55 -3.50 -12.87
C ARG A 290 4.01 -4.18 -11.62
N ALA A 291 3.53 -5.42 -11.75
CA ALA A 291 3.05 -6.21 -10.63
C ALA A 291 4.07 -7.30 -10.29
N HIS A 292 4.53 -7.35 -9.05
CA HIS A 292 5.60 -8.26 -8.59
C HIS A 292 5.21 -9.02 -7.32
N ARG A 293 5.97 -10.08 -7.02
CA ARG A 293 5.84 -10.93 -5.84
C ARG A 293 6.46 -10.32 -4.59
N GLU A 294 7.63 -9.71 -4.76
CA GLU A 294 8.52 -9.35 -3.64
C GLU A 294 7.98 -8.16 -2.83
N PHE A 295 8.37 -8.05 -1.56
CA PHE A 295 8.01 -6.92 -0.72
C PHE A 295 8.54 -5.59 -1.29
N GLU A 296 7.89 -4.48 -0.95
CA GLU A 296 8.09 -3.19 -1.64
C GLU A 296 9.53 -2.67 -1.55
N TRP A 297 10.18 -2.77 -0.37
CA TRP A 297 11.53 -2.21 -0.18
C TRP A 297 12.61 -3.01 -0.91
N PRO A 298 12.72 -4.34 -0.76
CA PRO A 298 13.69 -5.13 -1.54
C PRO A 298 13.50 -4.95 -3.06
N ASP A 299 12.26 -4.88 -3.54
CA ASP A 299 11.98 -4.66 -4.96
C ASP A 299 12.45 -3.28 -5.43
N THR A 300 12.14 -2.22 -4.69
CA THR A 300 12.50 -0.84 -5.03
C THR A 300 14.00 -0.61 -5.09
N TYR A 301 14.70 -1.06 -4.05
CA TYR A 301 16.14 -0.85 -3.91
C TYR A 301 16.98 -1.93 -4.61
N SER A 302 16.34 -2.91 -5.26
CA SER A 302 17.05 -3.84 -6.15
C SER A 302 17.67 -3.10 -7.34
N THR A 303 18.75 -3.67 -7.89
CA THR A 303 19.36 -3.17 -9.13
C THR A 303 18.33 -3.06 -10.26
N PHE A 304 17.41 -4.02 -10.36
CA PHE A 304 16.36 -3.99 -11.38
C PHE A 304 15.38 -2.84 -11.14
N GLY A 305 14.85 -2.70 -9.92
CA GLY A 305 13.90 -1.65 -9.54
C GLY A 305 14.46 -0.25 -9.79
N LEU A 306 15.68 0.02 -9.32
CA LEU A 306 16.36 1.30 -9.52
C LEU A 306 16.58 1.63 -11.01
N GLN A 307 17.00 0.65 -11.82
CA GLN A 307 17.25 0.88 -13.25
C GLN A 307 15.96 1.03 -14.07
N ASP A 308 14.90 0.31 -13.71
CA ASP A 308 13.58 0.46 -14.33
C ASP A 308 13.00 1.85 -14.04
N LEU A 309 13.04 2.29 -12.77
CA LEU A 309 12.61 3.62 -12.37
C LEU A 309 13.43 4.72 -13.06
N LYS A 310 14.75 4.55 -13.12
CA LYS A 310 15.65 5.49 -13.77
C LYS A 310 15.34 5.62 -15.26
N SER A 311 15.00 4.53 -15.93
CA SER A 311 14.61 4.57 -17.34
C SER A 311 13.34 5.40 -17.56
N PHE A 312 12.35 5.28 -16.68
CA PHE A 312 11.16 6.13 -16.70
C PHE A 312 11.49 7.60 -16.47
N PHE A 313 12.27 7.91 -15.44
CA PHE A 313 12.64 9.29 -15.11
C PHE A 313 13.55 9.93 -16.17
N ASP A 314 14.54 9.21 -16.71
CA ASP A 314 15.39 9.73 -17.79
C ASP A 314 14.54 10.11 -18.99
N ARG A 315 13.48 9.34 -19.26
CA ARG A 315 12.56 9.66 -20.34
C ARG A 315 11.77 10.94 -20.08
N TYR A 316 11.15 11.10 -18.92
CA TYR A 316 10.19 12.18 -18.69
C TYR A 316 10.79 13.43 -18.05
N LEU A 317 11.79 13.27 -17.19
CA LEU A 317 12.47 14.34 -16.48
C LEU A 317 13.70 14.88 -17.21
N LYS A 318 14.33 14.10 -18.09
CA LYS A 318 15.48 14.55 -18.92
C LYS A 318 15.23 14.55 -20.41
N ASP A 319 14.05 14.13 -20.86
CA ASP A 319 13.69 14.00 -22.28
C ASP A 319 14.62 13.06 -23.09
N ILE A 320 15.30 12.12 -22.42
CA ILE A 320 16.17 11.14 -23.08
C ILE A 320 15.30 10.14 -23.83
N ARG A 321 15.57 9.96 -25.13
CA ARG A 321 14.88 8.96 -25.97
C ARG A 321 15.50 7.58 -25.77
N ASN A 322 15.28 6.98 -24.61
CA ASN A 322 15.81 5.68 -24.21
C ASN A 322 14.92 4.48 -24.59
N GLY A 323 13.79 4.72 -25.29
CA GLY A 323 12.88 3.66 -25.70
C GLY A 323 11.88 3.21 -24.62
N TRP A 324 11.76 3.92 -23.49
CA TRP A 324 10.78 3.60 -22.43
C TRP A 324 9.36 3.37 -22.95
N GLU A 325 8.93 4.08 -24.00
CA GLU A 325 7.59 3.88 -24.56
C GLU A 325 7.36 2.50 -25.19
N LEU A 326 8.42 1.72 -25.44
CA LEU A 326 8.35 0.33 -25.89
C LEU A 326 8.10 -0.64 -24.72
N THR A 327 8.29 -0.21 -23.48
CA THR A 327 7.97 -1.01 -22.29
C THR A 327 6.48 -1.36 -22.30
N PRO A 328 6.12 -2.66 -22.12
CA PRO A 328 4.73 -3.09 -22.03
C PRO A 328 3.95 -2.27 -20.99
N ARG A 329 2.72 -1.88 -21.33
CA ARG A 329 1.86 -1.04 -20.47
C ARG A 329 1.56 -1.70 -19.13
N VAL A 330 1.51 -3.01 -19.12
CA VAL A 330 1.38 -3.82 -17.92
C VAL A 330 2.43 -4.92 -18.00
N ARG A 331 3.19 -5.12 -16.92
CA ARG A 331 4.14 -6.23 -16.76
C ARG A 331 3.76 -6.97 -15.49
N LEU A 332 3.52 -8.27 -15.58
CA LEU A 332 3.09 -9.08 -14.45
C LEU A 332 4.11 -10.16 -14.14
N GLU A 333 4.35 -10.39 -12.86
CA GLU A 333 4.83 -11.67 -12.38
C GLU A 333 3.62 -12.60 -12.18
N VAL A 334 3.71 -13.81 -12.72
CA VAL A 334 2.79 -14.91 -12.42
C VAL A 334 3.49 -15.79 -11.39
N MET A 335 3.00 -15.79 -10.16
CA MET A 335 3.65 -16.49 -9.05
C MET A 335 3.39 -17.99 -9.12
N ASP A 336 4.32 -18.77 -8.60
CA ASP A 336 4.13 -20.19 -8.34
C ASP A 336 4.08 -20.43 -6.81
N SER A 337 5.09 -21.07 -6.26
CA SER A 337 5.22 -21.41 -4.85
C SER A 337 6.56 -20.92 -4.31
N TYR A 338 6.58 -20.63 -3.02
CA TYR A 338 7.72 -20.10 -2.29
C TYR A 338 8.26 -18.83 -2.96
N GLU A 339 9.52 -18.80 -3.35
CA GLU A 339 10.18 -17.65 -3.96
C GLU A 339 10.09 -17.65 -5.50
N PHE A 340 9.42 -18.65 -6.09
CA PHE A 340 9.43 -18.87 -7.53
C PHE A 340 8.27 -18.14 -8.24
N ASN A 341 8.63 -17.51 -9.36
CA ASN A 341 7.68 -17.03 -10.35
C ASN A 341 7.66 -18.01 -11.53
N TYR A 342 6.47 -18.40 -11.96
CA TYR A 342 6.27 -19.14 -13.21
C TYR A 342 6.64 -18.29 -14.42
N GLN A 343 6.28 -17.00 -14.39
CA GLN A 343 6.65 -16.02 -15.40
C GLN A 343 7.02 -14.70 -14.75
N THR A 344 8.09 -14.08 -15.24
CA THR A 344 8.55 -12.75 -14.80
C THR A 344 8.40 -11.75 -15.94
N ASN A 345 7.94 -10.53 -15.63
CA ASN A 345 7.74 -9.47 -16.61
C ASN A 345 6.84 -9.85 -17.81
N ARG A 346 5.82 -10.70 -17.59
CA ARG A 346 4.88 -11.07 -18.65
C ARG A 346 4.20 -9.80 -19.20
N PRO A 347 4.32 -9.53 -20.52
CA PRO A 347 3.78 -8.31 -21.10
C PRO A 347 2.26 -8.40 -21.30
N GLU A 348 1.57 -7.34 -20.90
CA GLU A 348 0.12 -7.20 -21.03
C GLU A 348 -0.27 -5.82 -21.55
N LYS A 349 -1.42 -5.74 -22.24
CA LYS A 349 -1.91 -4.49 -22.83
C LYS A 349 -2.72 -3.63 -21.86
N ALA A 350 -3.37 -4.26 -20.88
CA ALA A 350 -4.25 -3.61 -19.92
C ALA A 350 -4.47 -4.50 -18.70
N PHE A 351 -4.91 -3.90 -17.59
CA PHE A 351 -5.42 -4.59 -16.42
C PHE A 351 -6.78 -3.99 -16.01
N PRO A 352 -7.83 -4.79 -15.70
CA PRO A 352 -7.89 -6.26 -15.78
C PRO A 352 -7.57 -6.80 -17.17
N LEU A 353 -7.13 -8.08 -17.26
CA LEU A 353 -6.78 -8.68 -18.54
C LEU A 353 -8.05 -8.80 -19.40
N LYS A 354 -8.00 -8.30 -20.64
CA LYS A 354 -9.17 -8.34 -21.54
C LYS A 354 -9.66 -9.75 -21.87
N ARG A 355 -8.77 -10.73 -21.75
CA ARG A 355 -9.04 -12.15 -22.03
C ARG A 355 -9.45 -12.95 -20.79
N THR A 356 -9.67 -12.30 -19.64
CA THR A 356 -10.12 -13.00 -18.43
C THR A 356 -11.49 -13.60 -18.64
N GLU A 357 -11.59 -14.91 -18.42
CA GLU A 357 -12.86 -15.64 -18.35
C GLU A 357 -13.23 -15.85 -16.88
N TYR A 358 -14.26 -15.15 -16.41
CA TYR A 358 -14.75 -15.34 -15.05
C TYR A 358 -15.58 -16.63 -14.96
N LYS A 359 -14.99 -17.67 -14.38
CA LYS A 359 -15.67 -18.96 -14.10
C LYS A 359 -16.22 -18.97 -12.68
N LYS A 360 -17.42 -19.53 -12.53
CA LYS A 360 -18.06 -19.68 -11.21
C LYS A 360 -17.71 -21.04 -10.61
N LEU A 361 -17.29 -21.03 -9.36
CA LEU A 361 -17.16 -22.21 -8.52
C LEU A 361 -18.24 -22.17 -7.44
N TYR A 362 -19.04 -23.22 -7.35
CA TYR A 362 -20.09 -23.41 -6.34
C TYR A 362 -19.50 -24.10 -5.12
N VAL A 363 -19.86 -23.60 -3.93
CA VAL A 363 -19.48 -24.17 -2.64
C VAL A 363 -20.40 -25.33 -2.28
N ASP A 364 -19.85 -26.52 -2.05
CA ASP A 364 -20.56 -27.71 -1.53
C ASP A 364 -20.19 -27.91 -0.05
N ALA A 365 -21.05 -27.40 0.85
CA ALA A 365 -20.84 -27.46 2.29
C ALA A 365 -20.91 -28.88 2.87
N ALA A 366 -21.55 -29.84 2.19
CA ALA A 366 -21.60 -31.22 2.64
C ALA A 366 -20.28 -31.97 2.38
N LYS A 367 -19.47 -31.51 1.42
CA LYS A 367 -18.24 -32.19 0.97
C LYS A 367 -16.97 -31.41 1.24
N ASN A 368 -17.06 -30.18 1.74
CA ASN A 368 -15.94 -29.24 1.86
C ASN A 368 -15.21 -29.06 0.52
N ALA A 369 -15.98 -28.90 -0.56
CA ALA A 369 -15.45 -28.88 -1.93
C ALA A 369 -16.00 -27.70 -2.74
N LEU A 370 -15.28 -27.35 -3.80
CA LEU A 370 -15.74 -26.45 -4.86
C LEU A 370 -16.05 -27.26 -6.12
N SER A 371 -17.01 -26.78 -6.92
CA SER A 371 -17.44 -27.44 -8.17
C SER A 371 -17.78 -26.41 -9.24
N PHE A 372 -17.52 -26.72 -10.51
CA PHE A 372 -18.04 -25.91 -11.64
C PHE A 372 -19.54 -26.09 -11.85
N GLU A 373 -20.11 -27.20 -11.38
CA GLU A 373 -21.53 -27.51 -11.45
C GLU A 373 -22.29 -27.02 -10.20
N PRO A 374 -23.53 -26.52 -10.35
CA PRO A 374 -24.37 -26.15 -9.22
C PRO A 374 -24.61 -27.31 -8.24
N VAL A 375 -24.62 -27.00 -6.95
CA VAL A 375 -24.96 -27.97 -5.90
C VAL A 375 -26.48 -28.11 -5.82
N GLY A 376 -27.00 -29.31 -6.10
CA GLY A 376 -28.44 -29.56 -6.18
C GLY A 376 -29.16 -29.80 -4.85
N THR A 377 -28.40 -30.05 -3.77
CA THR A 377 -28.95 -30.30 -2.43
C THR A 377 -28.42 -29.25 -1.46
N GLU A 378 -29.33 -28.59 -0.75
CA GLU A 378 -28.98 -27.64 0.29
C GLU A 378 -28.21 -28.33 1.42
N SER A 379 -27.12 -27.71 1.86
CA SER A 379 -26.31 -28.14 2.99
C SER A 379 -25.72 -26.94 3.71
N LYS A 380 -25.34 -27.13 4.99
CA LYS A 380 -24.69 -26.11 5.80
C LYS A 380 -23.49 -26.69 6.55
N ILE A 381 -22.53 -25.82 6.83
CA ILE A 381 -21.38 -26.11 7.69
C ILE A 381 -21.19 -24.95 8.67
N SER A 382 -20.71 -25.24 9.87
CA SER A 382 -20.51 -24.28 10.96
C SER A 382 -19.11 -24.41 11.55
N TYR A 383 -18.58 -23.32 12.09
CA TYR A 383 -17.32 -23.27 12.82
C TYR A 383 -17.41 -22.26 13.96
N GLU A 384 -16.58 -22.42 15.00
CA GLU A 384 -16.45 -21.46 16.10
C GLU A 384 -15.73 -20.19 15.59
N GLY A 385 -16.32 -19.01 15.72
CA GLY A 385 -15.76 -17.78 15.12
C GLY A 385 -14.33 -17.44 15.58
N GLU A 386 -14.07 -17.54 16.87
CA GLU A 386 -12.79 -17.10 17.47
C GLU A 386 -11.59 -18.00 17.11
N LYS A 387 -11.82 -19.28 16.77
CA LYS A 387 -10.74 -20.28 16.63
C LYS A 387 -10.88 -21.21 15.43
N GLY A 388 -12.11 -21.39 14.96
CA GLY A 388 -12.45 -22.30 13.88
C GLY A 388 -12.29 -21.67 12.51
N PHE A 389 -12.30 -22.54 11.50
CA PHE A 389 -12.38 -22.19 10.10
C PHE A 389 -13.02 -23.34 9.34
N VAL A 390 -13.47 -23.05 8.12
CA VAL A 390 -13.85 -24.06 7.12
C VAL A 390 -13.01 -23.86 5.87
N HIS A 391 -12.93 -24.89 5.03
CA HIS A 391 -12.27 -24.79 3.74
C HIS A 391 -13.04 -25.54 2.66
N PHE A 392 -12.83 -25.11 1.41
CA PHE A 392 -13.41 -25.72 0.23
C PHE A 392 -12.34 -25.87 -0.85
N ASP A 393 -12.10 -27.10 -1.27
CA ASP A 393 -10.99 -27.43 -2.16
C ASP A 393 -11.49 -27.87 -3.55
N ILE A 394 -10.70 -27.59 -4.59
CA ILE A 394 -10.89 -28.15 -5.94
C ILE A 394 -9.53 -28.43 -6.60
N PRO A 395 -9.29 -29.67 -7.08
CA PRO A 395 -8.13 -29.96 -7.90
C PRO A 395 -8.33 -29.44 -9.32
N PHE A 396 -7.24 -28.98 -9.95
CA PHE A 396 -7.24 -28.66 -11.37
C PHE A 396 -6.77 -29.87 -12.20
N GLU A 397 -7.55 -30.24 -13.22
CA GLU A 397 -7.22 -31.35 -14.13
C GLU A 397 -6.20 -30.96 -15.22
N GLU A 398 -5.96 -29.65 -15.38
CA GLU A 398 -5.04 -29.03 -16.31
C GLU A 398 -4.34 -27.84 -15.66
N GLU A 399 -3.23 -27.39 -16.26
CA GLU A 399 -2.56 -26.18 -15.82
C GLU A 399 -3.52 -24.98 -15.90
N THR A 400 -3.70 -24.29 -14.77
CA THR A 400 -4.69 -23.22 -14.64
C THR A 400 -4.05 -21.99 -14.02
N GLU A 401 -4.08 -20.88 -14.75
CA GLU A 401 -3.66 -19.58 -14.24
C GLU A 401 -4.86 -18.77 -13.77
N ILE A 402 -4.77 -18.22 -12.55
CA ILE A 402 -5.74 -17.23 -12.06
C ILE A 402 -5.00 -15.91 -11.90
N THR A 403 -5.33 -14.97 -12.80
CA THR A 403 -4.80 -13.60 -12.78
C THR A 403 -5.92 -12.57 -12.90
N GLY A 404 -6.12 -11.78 -11.84
CA GLY A 404 -7.14 -10.75 -11.79
C GLY A 404 -7.88 -10.73 -10.46
N PHE A 405 -9.05 -10.09 -10.48
CA PHE A 405 -9.94 -9.96 -9.32
C PHE A 405 -10.74 -11.24 -9.08
N MET A 406 -11.11 -11.49 -7.83
CA MET A 406 -11.97 -12.58 -7.42
C MET A 406 -13.07 -12.03 -6.50
N LYS A 407 -14.21 -12.73 -6.48
CA LYS A 407 -15.31 -12.45 -5.57
C LYS A 407 -15.79 -13.75 -4.95
N LEU A 408 -15.97 -13.75 -3.64
CA LEU A 408 -16.61 -14.86 -2.93
C LEU A 408 -18.02 -14.45 -2.50
N ARG A 409 -19.04 -15.21 -2.94
CA ARG A 409 -20.42 -15.06 -2.47
C ARG A 409 -20.75 -16.17 -1.50
N LEU A 410 -21.23 -15.81 -0.30
CA LEU A 410 -21.68 -16.74 0.73
C LEU A 410 -23.10 -16.39 1.20
N TRP A 411 -23.79 -17.37 1.75
CA TRP A 411 -25.04 -17.21 2.51
C TRP A 411 -24.74 -17.56 3.96
N LEU A 412 -24.94 -16.61 4.88
CA LEU A 412 -24.37 -16.67 6.23
C LEU A 412 -25.42 -16.39 7.30
N GLU A 413 -25.27 -17.10 8.42
CA GLU A 413 -26.03 -16.93 9.65
C GLU A 413 -25.06 -16.78 10.83
N ALA A 414 -25.30 -15.83 11.73
CA ALA A 414 -24.55 -15.68 12.97
C ALA A 414 -25.32 -16.38 14.11
N GLU A 415 -25.00 -17.64 14.38
CA GLU A 415 -25.70 -18.40 15.43
C GLU A 415 -25.34 -17.84 16.82
N GLY A 416 -26.33 -17.34 17.54
CA GLY A 416 -26.15 -16.74 18.88
C GLY A 416 -25.62 -15.30 18.90
N HIS A 417 -25.38 -14.69 17.74
CA HIS A 417 -24.83 -13.33 17.62
C HIS A 417 -25.61 -12.49 16.58
N ASP A 418 -25.44 -11.16 16.60
CA ASP A 418 -26.05 -10.24 15.62
C ASP A 418 -25.04 -9.67 14.60
N GLU A 419 -23.79 -10.15 14.68
CA GLU A 419 -22.65 -9.75 13.88
C GLU A 419 -21.72 -10.93 13.64
N MET A 420 -20.96 -10.89 12.54
CA MET A 420 -19.79 -11.73 12.35
C MET A 420 -18.76 -11.00 11.48
N ASP A 421 -17.49 -11.29 11.74
CA ASP A 421 -16.39 -10.92 10.87
C ASP A 421 -15.85 -12.16 10.15
N LEU A 422 -15.43 -11.96 8.90
CA LEU A 422 -14.93 -13.01 8.04
C LEU A 422 -13.55 -12.64 7.54
N PHE A 423 -12.66 -13.60 7.55
CA PHE A 423 -11.35 -13.53 6.91
C PHE A 423 -11.22 -14.69 5.94
N VAL A 424 -10.86 -14.38 4.71
CA VAL A 424 -10.82 -15.31 3.59
C VAL A 424 -9.42 -15.34 3.00
N SER A 425 -8.92 -16.54 2.71
CA SER A 425 -7.77 -16.71 1.81
C SER A 425 -8.02 -17.71 0.69
N ILE A 426 -7.40 -17.44 -0.45
CA ILE A 426 -7.28 -18.34 -1.58
C ILE A 426 -5.87 -18.93 -1.58
N GLN A 427 -5.80 -20.21 -1.24
CA GLN A 427 -4.57 -20.95 -1.05
C GLN A 427 -4.31 -21.91 -2.22
N LYS A 428 -3.02 -22.23 -2.41
CA LYS A 428 -2.55 -23.26 -3.34
C LYS A 428 -2.10 -24.45 -2.51
N LEU A 429 -2.52 -25.65 -2.91
CA LEU A 429 -2.06 -26.91 -2.34
C LEU A 429 -1.44 -27.78 -3.42
N ASP A 430 -0.52 -28.65 -3.02
CA ASP A 430 -0.06 -29.72 -3.89
C ASP A 430 -1.14 -30.80 -4.11
N LYS A 431 -0.80 -31.81 -4.92
CA LYS A 431 -1.68 -32.96 -5.22
C LYS A 431 -2.06 -33.81 -3.99
N ASP A 432 -1.27 -33.75 -2.94
CA ASP A 432 -1.44 -34.53 -1.71
C ASP A 432 -2.14 -33.69 -0.62
N GLY A 433 -2.46 -32.42 -0.91
CA GLY A 433 -3.18 -31.49 -0.03
C GLY A 433 -2.27 -30.66 0.89
N ASN A 434 -0.95 -30.70 0.69
CA ASN A 434 -0.02 -29.88 1.47
C ASN A 434 -0.03 -28.44 0.97
N TRP A 435 0.07 -27.47 1.89
CA TRP A 435 0.03 -26.06 1.56
C TRP A 435 1.32 -25.60 0.87
N LEU A 436 1.16 -24.93 -0.28
CA LEU A 436 2.23 -24.30 -1.04
C LEU A 436 2.06 -22.77 -0.92
N PRO A 437 2.69 -22.11 0.07
CA PRO A 437 2.64 -20.65 0.19
C PRO A 437 3.47 -19.96 -0.92
N VAL A 438 3.33 -18.65 -1.02
CA VAL A 438 4.38 -17.78 -1.58
C VAL A 438 5.20 -17.29 -0.39
N SER A 439 6.53 -17.18 -0.52
CA SER A 439 7.39 -16.62 0.52
C SER A 439 7.62 -15.13 0.25
N VAL A 440 7.55 -14.28 1.27
CA VAL A 440 7.85 -12.84 1.20
C VAL A 440 8.62 -12.47 2.45
N LEU A 441 9.81 -11.88 2.29
CA LEU A 441 10.75 -11.67 3.40
C LEU A 441 10.95 -12.95 4.24
N GLU A 442 11.14 -14.08 3.56
CA GLU A 442 11.29 -15.42 4.15
C GLU A 442 10.06 -15.96 4.91
N GLU A 443 8.98 -15.19 5.03
CA GLU A 443 7.75 -15.60 5.72
C GLU A 443 6.68 -16.08 4.73
N PRO A 444 5.92 -17.13 5.05
CA PRO A 444 4.86 -17.64 4.17
C PRO A 444 3.67 -16.68 4.13
N HIS A 445 3.22 -16.34 2.92
CA HIS A 445 2.07 -15.51 2.66
C HIS A 445 0.78 -16.36 2.55
N PRO A 446 -0.34 -15.97 3.20
CA PRO A 446 -1.57 -16.78 3.27
C PRO A 446 -2.30 -16.97 1.93
N GLY A 447 -1.90 -16.25 0.89
CA GLY A 447 -2.53 -16.23 -0.44
C GLY A 447 -3.37 -14.98 -0.67
N ALA A 448 -4.12 -14.93 -1.77
CA ALA A 448 -5.02 -13.80 -2.03
C ALA A 448 -6.06 -13.72 -0.92
N TRP A 449 -6.28 -12.54 -0.33
CA TRP A 449 -7.15 -12.40 0.83
C TRP A 449 -8.36 -11.50 0.58
N GLY A 450 -9.32 -11.61 1.48
CA GLY A 450 -10.42 -10.67 1.66
C GLY A 450 -10.86 -10.71 3.11
N ALA A 451 -11.55 -9.66 3.56
CA ALA A 451 -12.23 -9.66 4.84
C ALA A 451 -13.61 -9.03 4.69
N MET A 452 -14.49 -9.26 5.67
CA MET A 452 -15.80 -8.63 5.69
C MET A 452 -16.43 -8.65 7.08
N ARG A 453 -16.91 -7.48 7.52
CA ARG A 453 -17.90 -7.37 8.59
C ARG A 453 -19.30 -7.53 8.01
N VAL A 454 -20.08 -8.53 8.42
CA VAL A 454 -21.31 -8.92 7.70
C VAL A 454 -22.42 -7.88 7.79
N SER A 455 -22.51 -7.12 8.87
CA SER A 455 -23.42 -5.97 8.92
C SER A 455 -23.08 -4.86 7.91
N ARG A 456 -21.85 -4.84 7.37
CA ARG A 456 -21.39 -3.89 6.33
C ARG A 456 -21.57 -4.38 4.89
N ARG A 457 -22.39 -5.42 4.69
CA ARG A 457 -22.62 -6.07 3.37
C ARG A 457 -23.21 -5.20 2.26
N ALA A 458 -23.82 -4.06 2.60
CA ALA A 458 -24.42 -3.18 1.59
C ALA A 458 -23.36 -2.68 0.60
N LEU A 459 -23.60 -2.90 -0.70
CA LEU A 459 -22.69 -2.54 -1.79
C LEU A 459 -22.85 -1.08 -2.22
N ASP A 460 -21.76 -0.46 -2.64
CA ASP A 460 -21.77 0.75 -3.44
C ASP A 460 -22.01 0.35 -4.91
N GLU A 461 -23.22 0.57 -5.41
CA GLU A 461 -23.63 0.20 -6.76
C GLU A 461 -22.82 0.90 -7.87
N LYS A 462 -22.21 2.07 -7.58
CA LYS A 462 -21.45 2.83 -8.58
C LYS A 462 -20.01 2.33 -8.71
N LEU A 463 -19.45 1.82 -7.61
CA LEU A 463 -18.08 1.33 -7.57
C LEU A 463 -17.98 -0.18 -7.79
N SER A 464 -19.01 -0.93 -7.41
CA SER A 464 -19.02 -2.38 -7.52
C SER A 464 -19.08 -2.86 -8.97
N THR A 465 -18.41 -3.96 -9.24
CA THR A 465 -18.55 -4.75 -10.47
C THR A 465 -18.89 -6.19 -10.11
N ASP A 466 -19.23 -7.01 -11.11
CA ASP A 466 -19.54 -8.42 -10.88
C ASP A 466 -18.38 -9.21 -10.24
N TYR A 467 -17.14 -8.77 -10.47
CA TYR A 467 -15.91 -9.42 -10.00
C TYR A 467 -15.18 -8.67 -8.88
N GLN A 468 -15.62 -7.45 -8.55
CA GLN A 468 -15.05 -6.64 -7.49
C GLN A 468 -16.19 -5.94 -6.73
N PRO A 469 -16.75 -6.58 -5.71
CA PRO A 469 -17.75 -5.95 -4.87
C PRO A 469 -17.08 -4.88 -4.01
N ILE A 470 -17.75 -3.74 -3.83
CA ILE A 470 -17.23 -2.64 -3.01
C ILE A 470 -18.29 -2.28 -2.00
N GLN A 471 -18.02 -2.43 -0.71
CA GLN A 471 -18.96 -2.08 0.35
C GLN A 471 -19.13 -0.57 0.46
N ALA A 472 -20.36 -0.13 0.69
CA ALA A 472 -20.74 1.28 0.80
C ALA A 472 -20.34 1.89 2.15
N HIS A 473 -20.28 1.08 3.21
CA HIS A 473 -19.89 1.50 4.57
C HIS A 473 -20.67 2.71 5.13
N GLN A 474 -21.99 2.75 4.88
CA GLN A 474 -22.87 3.85 5.30
C GLN A 474 -23.65 3.58 6.60
N LYS A 475 -23.87 2.30 6.92
CA LYS A 475 -24.62 1.84 8.09
C LYS A 475 -24.28 0.38 8.40
N ASP A 476 -24.64 -0.06 9.61
CA ASP A 476 -24.66 -1.46 9.99
C ASP A 476 -26.07 -2.04 9.76
N GLU A 477 -26.14 -3.19 9.09
CA GLU A 477 -27.35 -4.00 8.95
C GLU A 477 -27.22 -5.28 9.79
N LYS A 478 -27.38 -5.14 11.11
CA LYS A 478 -27.26 -6.25 12.07
C LYS A 478 -28.18 -7.42 11.74
N LEU A 479 -27.76 -8.62 12.15
CA LEU A 479 -28.45 -9.87 11.89
C LEU A 479 -29.44 -10.19 13.01
N SER A 480 -30.59 -10.77 12.63
CA SER A 480 -31.53 -11.39 13.58
C SER A 480 -31.20 -12.87 13.75
N SER A 481 -31.60 -13.46 14.89
CA SER A 481 -31.45 -14.91 15.12
C SER A 481 -32.13 -15.71 14.00
N GLY A 482 -31.43 -16.71 13.43
CA GLY A 482 -31.92 -17.51 12.31
C GLY A 482 -31.89 -16.82 10.94
N GLN A 483 -31.43 -15.55 10.87
CA GLN A 483 -31.39 -14.81 9.62
C GLN A 483 -30.20 -15.24 8.77
N ILE A 484 -30.48 -15.78 7.59
CA ILE A 484 -29.46 -16.04 6.55
C ILE A 484 -29.41 -14.86 5.58
N VAL A 485 -28.24 -14.26 5.42
CA VAL A 485 -28.03 -13.14 4.47
C VAL A 485 -27.00 -13.48 3.40
N PRO A 486 -27.18 -13.00 2.15
CA PRO A 486 -26.15 -13.10 1.13
C PRO A 486 -25.09 -12.02 1.35
N VAL A 487 -23.83 -12.38 1.12
CA VAL A 487 -22.69 -11.45 1.17
C VAL A 487 -21.83 -11.60 -0.06
N ASP A 488 -21.24 -10.49 -0.52
CA ASP A 488 -20.24 -10.46 -1.59
C ASP A 488 -18.93 -9.92 -1.02
N ILE A 489 -17.93 -10.78 -0.92
CA ILE A 489 -16.62 -10.47 -0.33
C ILE A 489 -15.63 -10.17 -1.46
N GLU A 490 -14.96 -9.03 -1.39
CA GLU A 490 -13.85 -8.69 -2.30
C GLU A 490 -12.65 -9.56 -1.95
N ILE A 491 -12.18 -10.36 -2.90
CA ILE A 491 -10.88 -11.01 -2.80
C ILE A 491 -9.92 -10.20 -3.66
N TRP A 492 -8.89 -9.69 -3.03
CA TRP A 492 -7.93 -8.81 -3.68
C TRP A 492 -7.28 -9.48 -4.89
N PRO A 493 -6.94 -8.69 -5.93
CA PRO A 493 -6.46 -9.26 -7.18
C PRO A 493 -5.14 -10.00 -6.96
N HIS A 494 -4.95 -11.10 -7.67
CA HIS A 494 -3.75 -11.93 -7.53
C HIS A 494 -3.29 -12.44 -8.91
N SER A 495 -2.10 -13.02 -8.99
CA SER A 495 -1.61 -13.67 -10.22
C SER A 495 -0.79 -14.91 -9.87
N ARG A 496 -1.36 -16.08 -10.14
CA ARG A 496 -0.77 -17.35 -9.69
C ARG A 496 -1.10 -18.51 -10.64
N ILE A 497 -0.16 -19.45 -10.78
CA ILE A 497 -0.32 -20.70 -11.53
C ILE A 497 -0.67 -21.86 -10.61
N TRP A 498 -1.54 -22.76 -11.07
CA TRP A 498 -1.77 -24.10 -10.53
C TRP A 498 -1.41 -25.13 -11.61
N HIS A 499 -0.47 -26.00 -11.32
CA HIS A 499 -0.09 -27.14 -12.12
C HIS A 499 -1.16 -28.23 -12.05
N LYS A 500 -1.18 -29.11 -13.05
CA LYS A 500 -2.10 -30.24 -13.07
C LYS A 500 -2.01 -31.08 -11.78
N GLY A 501 -3.17 -31.31 -11.15
CA GLY A 501 -3.31 -32.06 -9.90
C GLY A 501 -3.17 -31.20 -8.65
N GLU A 502 -2.64 -29.98 -8.74
CA GLU A 502 -2.65 -29.03 -7.62
C GLU A 502 -4.05 -28.50 -7.37
N GLN A 503 -4.27 -27.97 -6.17
CA GLN A 503 -5.61 -27.62 -5.70
C GLN A 503 -5.69 -26.15 -5.31
N LEU A 504 -6.85 -25.55 -5.60
CA LEU A 504 -7.25 -24.28 -5.01
C LEU A 504 -8.04 -24.57 -3.73
N ARG A 505 -7.70 -23.87 -2.65
CA ARG A 505 -8.44 -23.90 -1.39
C ARG A 505 -9.00 -22.51 -1.09
N VAL A 506 -10.30 -22.42 -0.86
CA VAL A 506 -10.93 -21.26 -0.22
C VAL A 506 -11.01 -21.55 1.27
N ARG A 507 -10.27 -20.82 2.10
CA ARG A 507 -10.37 -20.90 3.56
C ARG A 507 -11.20 -19.73 4.08
N VAL A 508 -12.15 -19.98 4.97
CA VAL A 508 -12.99 -18.96 5.63
C VAL A 508 -12.89 -19.13 7.13
N ALA A 509 -12.50 -18.07 7.84
CA ALA A 509 -12.33 -18.04 9.29
C ALA A 509 -13.00 -16.80 9.90
N GLY A 510 -13.25 -16.83 11.21
CA GLY A 510 -13.76 -15.67 11.97
C GLY A 510 -12.65 -14.79 12.58
N HIS A 511 -11.38 -15.16 12.36
CA HIS A 511 -10.20 -14.47 12.87
C HIS A 511 -9.15 -14.30 11.76
N TYR A 512 -8.25 -13.33 11.92
CA TYR A 512 -7.18 -13.11 10.98
C TYR A 512 -6.20 -14.30 10.92
N ILE A 513 -5.77 -14.65 9.71
CA ILE A 513 -5.19 -15.96 9.38
C ILE A 513 -3.67 -15.97 9.20
N ARG A 514 -2.99 -14.83 9.40
CA ARG A 514 -1.52 -14.73 9.29
C ARG A 514 -0.92 -14.47 10.67
N GLU A 515 0.07 -15.29 11.02
CA GLU A 515 0.85 -15.16 12.26
C GLU A 515 2.31 -14.77 11.92
N GLY A 516 3.04 -14.21 12.89
CA GLY A 516 4.49 -13.97 12.77
C GLY A 516 4.91 -12.84 11.81
N TRP A 517 3.97 -12.07 11.27
CA TRP A 517 4.27 -10.94 10.39
C TRP A 517 4.79 -9.72 11.18
N PHE A 518 5.76 -9.01 10.63
CA PHE A 518 6.45 -7.92 11.33
C PHE A 518 5.62 -6.63 11.42
N GLU A 519 4.72 -6.40 10.46
CA GLU A 519 3.78 -5.29 10.54
C GLU A 519 2.68 -5.65 11.57
N PRO A 520 2.32 -4.74 12.49
CA PRO A 520 1.38 -5.03 13.56
C PRO A 520 -0.05 -5.00 13.02
N LEU A 521 -0.40 -5.92 12.12
CA LEU A 521 -1.72 -6.04 11.53
C LEU A 521 -2.64 -6.81 12.48
N MET A 522 -3.56 -6.09 13.13
CA MET A 522 -4.57 -6.64 14.05
C MET A 522 -5.94 -6.06 13.71
N TRP A 523 -6.98 -6.85 13.99
CA TRP A 523 -8.37 -6.49 13.72
C TRP A 523 -9.19 -6.54 15.00
N ASP A 524 -10.06 -5.54 15.17
CA ASP A 524 -11.00 -5.46 16.29
C ASP A 524 -12.26 -6.26 15.94
N THR A 525 -12.16 -7.58 16.05
CA THR A 525 -13.21 -8.56 15.75
C THR A 525 -14.24 -8.68 16.86
#